data_AF-A0A381TQP0-F1
#
_entry.id   AF-A0A381TQP0-F1
#
_cell.length_a   1.000
_cell.length_b   1.000
_cell.length_c   1.000
_cell.angle_alpha   90.00
_cell.angle_beta   90.00
_cell.angle_gamma   90.00
#
_symmetry.space_group_name_H-M   'P 1'
#
loop_
_entity.id
_entity.type
_entity.pdbx_description
1 polymer ?
#
loop_
_entity_poly.entity_id
_entity_poly.type
_entity_poly.pdbx_seq_one_letter_code
_entity_poly.pdbx_strand_id
1 'polypeptide(L)'
;MTRKNLRIRAYAKINLNLRILGRRRDGMHELRTILQTIDLYDTLTFQQQLGPFKLLSANSEIPMDKTNLIWRAAKAIVSGPGRGGDRLNNLSVSLIKRIPLQAGLGGGSADAAATLVAIDRLRKLKTRSEVLHTLAADLGADVPFFLVGGTAVGFGLGDEIYPLIDLPKYWVVLLIPPFGVSTGDAYNWYDSAKSQSHRRSHGVLPLGNSALAHVVRIVNDLEAPV
;
A
#
# COMPACT_ATOMS: atom_id res chain seq x y z
N MET A 1 22.44 3.54 -28.59
CA MET A 1 22.18 3.68 -27.14
C MET A 1 21.15 2.64 -26.72
N THR A 2 21.51 1.71 -25.83
CA THR A 2 20.59 0.67 -25.31
C THR A 2 19.50 1.32 -24.46
N ARG A 3 18.23 1.17 -24.85
CA ARG A 3 17.08 1.63 -24.06
C ARG A 3 17.09 0.89 -22.73
N LYS A 4 17.29 1.59 -21.61
CA LYS A 4 17.13 0.98 -20.28
C LYS A 4 15.64 0.71 -20.05
N ASN A 5 15.32 -0.57 -19.87
CA ASN A 5 14.00 -1.03 -19.48
C ASN A 5 14.12 -1.65 -18.09
N LEU A 6 13.27 -1.24 -17.14
CA LEU A 6 13.17 -1.86 -15.82
C LEU A 6 11.74 -2.35 -15.63
N ARG A 7 11.61 -3.64 -15.34
CA ARG A 7 10.33 -4.25 -14.98
C ARG A 7 10.35 -4.60 -13.50
N ILE A 8 9.30 -4.22 -12.78
CA ILE A 8 9.15 -4.46 -11.34
C ILE A 8 7.76 -5.01 -11.04
N ARG A 9 7.67 -5.85 -10.02
CA ARG A 9 6.40 -6.36 -9.46
C ARG A 9 6.02 -5.50 -8.26
N ALA A 10 4.76 -5.08 -8.20
CA ALA A 10 4.17 -4.39 -7.06
C ALA A 10 3.20 -5.36 -6.38
N TYR A 11 3.65 -6.01 -5.30
CA TYR A 11 2.89 -7.04 -4.61
C TYR A 11 1.77 -6.43 -3.76
N ALA A 12 0.63 -7.10 -3.70
CA ALA A 12 -0.49 -6.75 -2.82
C ALA A 12 -0.16 -7.06 -1.36
N LYS A 13 -0.97 -6.52 -0.45
CA LYS A 13 -0.93 -6.84 0.97
C LYS A 13 -2.26 -7.34 1.49
N ILE A 14 -2.20 -8.01 2.64
CA ILE A 14 -3.32 -8.25 3.53
C ILE A 14 -2.96 -7.77 4.94
N ASN A 15 -3.97 -7.44 5.73
CA ASN A 15 -3.81 -7.17 7.16
C ASN A 15 -4.14 -8.46 7.91
N LEU A 16 -3.12 -9.09 8.49
CA LEU A 16 -3.31 -10.26 9.35
C LEU A 16 -3.82 -9.86 10.74
N ASN A 17 -3.64 -8.60 11.12
CA ASN A 17 -4.20 -8.02 12.32
C ASN A 17 -4.48 -6.54 12.05
N LEU A 18 -5.59 -5.99 12.54
CA LEU A 18 -5.90 -4.57 12.54
C LEU A 18 -6.61 -4.21 13.83
N ARG A 19 -5.99 -3.33 14.62
CA ARG A 19 -6.53 -2.82 15.88
C ARG A 19 -6.60 -1.31 15.84
N ILE A 20 -7.75 -0.79 16.27
CA ILE A 20 -7.97 0.64 16.48
C ILE A 20 -7.70 0.92 17.97
N LEU A 21 -6.61 1.63 18.24
CA LEU A 21 -6.15 1.94 19.60
C LEU A 21 -6.92 3.11 20.20
N GLY A 22 -7.35 4.06 19.37
CA GLY A 22 -8.14 5.21 19.79
C GLY A 22 -8.30 6.23 18.66
N ARG A 23 -9.17 7.21 18.89
CA ARG A 23 -9.32 8.36 17.99
C ARG A 23 -8.33 9.45 18.39
N ARG A 24 -7.61 9.97 17.41
CA ARG A 24 -6.62 11.04 17.53
C ARG A 24 -7.30 12.41 17.49
N ARG A 25 -6.57 13.44 17.92
CA ARG A 25 -7.04 14.84 17.91
C ARG A 25 -7.28 15.40 16.50
N ASP A 26 -6.58 14.86 15.50
CA ASP A 26 -6.73 15.19 14.08
C ASP A 26 -7.96 14.52 13.44
N GLY A 27 -8.74 13.75 14.20
CA GLY A 27 -9.94 13.07 13.73
C GLY A 27 -9.70 11.68 13.15
N MET A 28 -8.43 11.28 12.95
CA MET A 28 -8.04 9.95 12.48
C MET A 28 -7.97 8.94 13.62
N HIS A 29 -7.67 7.68 13.31
CA HIS A 29 -7.51 6.61 14.30
C HIS A 29 -6.06 6.18 14.42
N GLU A 30 -5.61 6.00 15.66
CA GLU A 30 -4.33 5.35 15.94
C GLU A 30 -4.49 3.84 15.76
N LEU A 31 -3.58 3.23 14.99
CA LEU A 31 -3.66 1.84 14.57
C LEU A 31 -2.47 1.04 15.08
N ARG A 32 -2.73 -0.26 15.29
CA ARG A 32 -1.70 -1.30 15.26
C ARG A 32 -2.14 -2.36 14.27
N THR A 33 -1.32 -2.64 13.27
CA THR A 33 -1.64 -3.62 12.22
C THR A 33 -0.46 -4.55 11.97
N ILE A 34 -0.73 -5.82 11.65
CA ILE A 34 0.28 -6.74 11.08
C ILE A 34 -0.03 -6.87 9.61
N LEU A 35 0.90 -6.43 8.78
CA LEU A 35 0.81 -6.41 7.32
C LEU A 35 1.62 -7.56 6.74
N GLN A 36 1.10 -8.15 5.66
CA GLN A 36 1.74 -9.25 4.95
C GLN A 36 1.62 -9.03 3.44
N THR A 37 2.73 -9.01 2.72
CA THR A 37 2.68 -9.09 1.25
C THR A 37 2.28 -10.48 0.78
N ILE A 38 1.54 -10.56 -0.31
CA ILE A 38 1.10 -11.81 -0.95
C ILE A 38 1.57 -11.88 -2.40
N ASP A 39 1.57 -13.07 -2.99
CA ASP A 39 2.06 -13.33 -4.36
C ASP A 39 1.17 -12.75 -5.49
N LEU A 40 0.04 -12.11 -5.15
CA LEU A 40 -0.74 -11.32 -6.10
C LEU A 40 -0.04 -9.97 -6.36
N TYR A 41 0.26 -9.64 -7.62
CA TYR A 41 0.97 -8.40 -7.94
C TYR A 41 0.56 -7.75 -9.25
N ASP A 42 0.76 -6.44 -9.29
CA ASP A 42 0.79 -5.64 -10.52
C ASP A 42 2.17 -5.69 -11.15
N THR A 43 2.24 -5.34 -12.44
CA THR A 43 3.51 -5.22 -13.15
C THR A 43 3.67 -3.81 -13.69
N LEU A 44 4.76 -3.15 -13.31
CA LEU A 44 5.17 -1.88 -13.91
C LEU A 44 6.40 -2.08 -14.79
N THR A 45 6.35 -1.52 -15.99
CA THR A 45 7.45 -1.50 -16.94
C THR A 45 7.85 -0.06 -17.22
N PHE A 46 9.08 0.30 -16.89
CA PHE A 46 9.64 1.63 -17.01
C PHE A 46 10.62 1.67 -18.18
N GLN A 47 10.35 2.53 -19.15
CA GLN A 47 11.15 2.66 -20.37
C GLN A 47 11.60 4.09 -20.55
N GLN A 48 12.89 4.28 -20.80
CA GLN A 48 13.39 5.58 -21.23
C GLN A 48 12.89 5.89 -22.65
N GLN A 49 12.09 6.94 -22.78
CA GLN A 49 11.46 7.34 -24.02
C GLN A 49 11.42 8.85 -24.10
N LEU A 50 12.01 9.45 -25.13
CA LEU A 50 12.06 10.90 -25.31
C LEU A 50 10.66 11.52 -25.32
N GLY A 51 10.54 12.71 -24.73
CA GLY A 51 9.31 13.50 -24.68
C GLY A 51 8.71 13.59 -23.27
N PRO A 52 7.43 14.00 -23.15
CA PRO A 52 6.76 14.12 -21.86
C PRO A 52 6.64 12.75 -21.17
N PHE A 53 6.50 12.77 -19.85
CA PHE A 53 6.18 11.56 -19.11
C PHE A 53 4.84 10.96 -19.55
N LYS A 54 4.81 9.63 -19.70
CA LYS A 54 3.61 8.90 -20.10
C LYS A 54 3.34 7.76 -19.14
N LEU A 55 2.14 7.73 -18.58
CA LEU A 55 1.59 6.58 -17.88
C LEU A 55 0.58 5.88 -18.81
N LEU A 56 0.71 4.57 -18.95
CA LEU A 56 -0.10 3.75 -19.85
C LEU A 56 -0.65 2.55 -19.09
N SER A 57 -1.89 2.18 -19.37
CA SER A 57 -2.55 0.97 -18.90
C SER A 57 -3.58 0.54 -19.94
N ALA A 58 -3.82 -0.77 -20.05
CA ALA A 58 -4.93 -1.30 -20.85
C ALA A 58 -6.28 -1.22 -20.10
N ASN A 59 -6.26 -1.02 -18.77
CA ASN A 59 -7.45 -0.87 -17.96
C ASN A 59 -7.88 0.61 -17.92
N SER A 60 -9.07 0.90 -18.46
CA SER A 60 -9.67 2.24 -18.56
C SER A 60 -10.20 2.80 -17.24
N GLU A 61 -10.40 1.97 -16.21
CA GLU A 61 -10.86 2.41 -14.88
C GLU A 61 -9.75 3.09 -14.07
N ILE A 62 -8.50 2.96 -14.51
CA ILE A 62 -7.36 3.53 -13.82
C ILE A 62 -7.10 4.93 -14.39
N PRO A 63 -7.09 5.99 -13.57
CA PRO A 63 -6.75 7.33 -14.06
C PRO A 63 -5.31 7.33 -14.58
N MET A 64 -5.07 7.88 -15.77
CA MET A 64 -3.72 7.97 -16.37
C MET A 64 -3.07 9.35 -16.17
N ASP A 65 -3.72 10.22 -15.40
CA ASP A 65 -3.31 11.60 -15.17
C ASP A 65 -2.59 11.81 -13.82
N LYS A 66 -2.47 13.08 -13.40
CA LYS A 66 -1.75 13.49 -12.19
C LYS A 66 -2.40 13.03 -10.88
N THR A 67 -3.64 12.54 -10.91
CA THR A 67 -4.33 11.97 -9.75
C THR A 67 -3.83 10.56 -9.43
N ASN A 68 -3.23 9.86 -10.39
CA ASN A 68 -2.69 8.52 -10.19
C ASN A 68 -1.47 8.53 -9.25
N LEU A 69 -1.42 7.60 -8.29
CA LEU A 69 -0.30 7.49 -7.35
C LEU A 69 1.04 7.19 -8.04
N ILE A 70 1.07 6.47 -9.17
CA ILE A 70 2.29 6.29 -9.99
C ILE A 70 2.79 7.65 -10.48
N TRP A 71 1.88 8.50 -10.98
CA TRP A 71 2.23 9.83 -11.45
C TRP A 71 2.77 10.68 -10.30
N ARG A 72 2.05 10.70 -9.18
CA ARG A 72 2.45 11.44 -7.97
C ARG A 72 3.80 10.96 -7.43
N ALA A 73 4.04 9.65 -7.35
CA ALA A 73 5.30 9.06 -6.93
C ALA A 73 6.45 9.44 -7.87
N ALA A 74 6.23 9.34 -9.18
CA ALA A 74 7.23 9.69 -10.18
C ALA A 74 7.62 11.16 -10.10
N LYS A 75 6.63 12.05 -9.89
CA LYS A 75 6.85 13.48 -9.69
C LYS A 75 7.58 13.77 -8.37
N ALA A 76 7.16 13.16 -7.28
CA ALA A 76 7.70 13.36 -5.94
C ALA A 76 9.19 12.98 -5.88
N ILE A 77 9.55 11.79 -6.41
CA ILE A 77 10.95 11.35 -6.40
C ILE A 77 11.83 12.29 -7.24
N VAL A 78 11.42 12.73 -8.43
CA VAL A 78 12.30 13.60 -9.24
C VAL A 78 12.36 15.06 -8.74
N SER A 79 11.40 15.49 -7.92
CA SER A 79 11.31 16.86 -7.40
C SER A 79 11.86 17.01 -5.96
N GLY A 80 12.40 15.94 -5.37
CA GLY A 80 12.91 15.96 -4.00
C GLY A 80 14.15 16.85 -3.78
N PRO A 81 14.52 17.12 -2.52
CA PRO A 81 15.63 18.01 -2.16
C PRO A 81 16.95 17.65 -2.87
N GLY A 82 17.68 18.66 -3.35
CA GLY A 82 18.94 18.49 -4.08
C GLY A 82 18.80 18.09 -5.55
N ARG A 83 17.58 18.01 -6.09
CA ARG A 83 17.32 17.70 -7.51
C ARG A 83 17.01 18.99 -8.26
N GLY A 84 17.85 19.33 -9.24
CA GLY A 84 17.81 20.59 -10.00
C GLY A 84 16.64 20.72 -10.99
N GLY A 85 15.40 20.58 -10.51
CA GLY A 85 14.18 20.86 -11.25
C GLY A 85 13.49 19.63 -11.89
N ASP A 86 12.30 19.90 -12.45
CA ASP A 86 11.29 18.95 -12.94
C ASP A 86 11.77 18.09 -14.13
N ARG A 87 12.45 16.98 -13.84
CA ARG A 87 12.98 16.05 -14.87
C ARG A 87 12.14 14.80 -15.07
N LEU A 88 10.83 14.89 -14.85
CA LEU A 88 9.94 13.74 -15.03
C LEU A 88 9.90 13.24 -16.49
N ASN A 89 10.18 14.14 -17.44
CA ASN A 89 10.27 13.83 -18.87
C ASN A 89 11.28 12.73 -19.20
N ASN A 90 11.13 12.21 -20.41
CA ASN A 90 11.93 11.15 -21.00
C ASN A 90 11.71 9.76 -20.37
N LEU A 91 10.51 9.49 -19.86
CA LEU A 91 10.14 8.25 -19.19
C LEU A 91 8.70 7.85 -19.55
N SER A 92 8.50 6.59 -19.91
CA SER A 92 7.18 5.97 -20.03
C SER A 92 7.05 4.83 -19.03
N VAL A 93 5.88 4.72 -18.41
CA VAL A 93 5.52 3.68 -17.46
C VAL A 93 4.29 2.97 -17.98
N SER A 94 4.37 1.65 -18.15
CA SER A 94 3.23 0.80 -18.50
C SER A 94 2.85 -0.05 -17.29
N LEU A 95 1.57 -0.01 -16.93
CA LEU A 95 0.97 -0.76 -15.84
C LEU A 95 0.13 -1.92 -16.40
N ILE A 96 0.39 -3.12 -15.89
CA ILE A 96 -0.55 -4.25 -16.02
C ILE A 96 -1.15 -4.49 -14.63
N LYS A 97 -2.41 -4.05 -14.48
CA LYS A 97 -3.18 -4.16 -13.24
C LYS A 97 -3.82 -5.54 -13.12
N ARG A 98 -3.56 -6.21 -12.01
CA ARG A 98 -4.11 -7.50 -11.57
C ARG A 98 -4.64 -7.43 -10.15
N ILE A 99 -4.10 -6.56 -9.30
CA ILE A 99 -4.62 -6.33 -7.96
C ILE A 99 -5.98 -5.63 -8.09
N PRO A 100 -7.08 -6.23 -7.59
CA PRO A 100 -8.40 -5.64 -7.69
C PRO A 100 -8.48 -4.25 -7.07
N LEU A 101 -9.16 -3.35 -7.77
CA LEU A 101 -9.36 -1.98 -7.31
C LEU A 101 -10.25 -1.98 -6.06
N GLN A 102 -9.97 -1.08 -5.12
CA GLN A 102 -10.78 -0.86 -3.90
C GLN A 102 -11.02 -2.10 -3.02
N ALA A 103 -10.21 -3.16 -3.17
CA ALA A 103 -10.37 -4.40 -2.40
C ALA A 103 -9.61 -4.43 -1.06
N GLY A 104 -9.10 -3.29 -0.58
CA GLY A 104 -8.28 -3.23 0.65
C GLY A 104 -6.87 -3.84 0.54
N LEU A 105 -6.46 -4.23 -0.67
CA LEU A 105 -5.20 -4.94 -0.95
C LEU A 105 -3.99 -4.03 -1.19
N GLY A 106 -4.16 -2.71 -1.09
CA GLY A 106 -3.08 -1.73 -1.22
C GLY A 106 -2.46 -1.60 -2.62
N GLY A 107 -3.14 -2.06 -3.69
CA GLY A 107 -2.55 -2.11 -5.03
C GLY A 107 -2.04 -0.77 -5.56
N GLY A 108 -2.79 0.33 -5.38
CA GLY A 108 -2.31 1.66 -5.79
C GLY A 108 -1.09 2.13 -4.98
N SER A 109 -1.04 1.81 -3.69
CA SER A 109 0.09 2.12 -2.81
C SER A 109 1.32 1.30 -3.18
N ALA A 110 1.15 0.02 -3.52
CA ALA A 110 2.20 -0.86 -4.02
C ALA A 110 2.80 -0.32 -5.33
N ASP A 111 1.96 0.11 -6.27
CA ASP A 111 2.39 0.72 -7.54
C ASP A 111 3.21 2.00 -7.30
N ALA A 112 2.80 2.82 -6.33
CA ALA A 112 3.49 4.05 -5.95
C ALA A 112 4.89 3.76 -5.38
N ALA A 113 4.99 2.85 -4.41
CA ALA A 113 6.27 2.46 -3.80
C ALA A 113 7.22 1.84 -4.84
N ALA A 114 6.70 0.94 -5.69
CA ALA A 114 7.47 0.36 -6.79
C ALA A 114 7.98 1.43 -7.76
N THR A 115 7.19 2.49 -7.99
CA THR A 115 7.59 3.64 -8.82
C THR A 115 8.72 4.45 -8.21
N LEU A 116 8.66 4.75 -6.90
CA LEU A 116 9.75 5.43 -6.20
C LEU A 116 11.07 4.66 -6.35
N VAL A 117 11.04 3.35 -6.07
CA VAL A 117 12.22 2.47 -6.16
C VAL A 117 12.73 2.34 -7.59
N ALA A 118 11.83 2.16 -8.56
CA ALA A 118 12.20 1.98 -9.96
C ALA A 118 12.87 3.23 -10.55
N ILE A 119 12.33 4.42 -10.27
CA ILE A 119 12.87 5.68 -10.78
C ILE A 119 14.19 6.02 -10.09
N ASP A 120 14.29 5.82 -8.77
CA ASP A 120 15.55 5.98 -8.03
C ASP A 120 16.68 5.16 -8.67
N ARG A 121 16.41 3.87 -8.97
CA ARG A 121 17.37 2.97 -9.63
C ARG A 121 17.69 3.39 -11.06
N LEU A 122 16.68 3.66 -11.89
CA LEU A 122 16.86 4.02 -13.31
C LEU A 122 17.66 5.30 -13.50
N ARG A 123 17.39 6.30 -12.66
CA ARG A 123 18.03 7.61 -12.69
C ARG A 123 19.28 7.67 -11.79
N LYS A 124 19.61 6.58 -11.09
CA LYS A 124 20.75 6.47 -10.16
C LYS A 124 20.77 7.59 -9.12
N LEU A 125 19.61 7.92 -8.56
CA LEU A 125 19.45 9.08 -7.67
C LEU A 125 20.03 8.82 -6.27
N LYS A 126 20.20 7.55 -5.88
CA LYS A 126 20.76 7.13 -4.58
C LYS A 126 20.04 7.82 -3.42
N THR A 127 18.71 7.88 -3.51
CA THR A 127 17.88 8.48 -2.47
C THR A 127 18.10 7.74 -1.15
N ARG A 128 18.35 8.49 -0.07
CA ARG A 128 18.43 7.92 1.27
C ARG A 128 17.12 7.24 1.66
N SER A 129 17.20 6.17 2.43
CA SER A 129 16.03 5.39 2.87
C SER A 129 15.01 6.24 3.61
N GLU A 130 15.47 7.15 4.47
CA GLU A 130 14.58 8.03 5.26
C GLU A 130 13.79 8.97 4.35
N VAL A 131 14.43 9.50 3.29
CA VAL A 131 13.76 10.37 2.32
C VAL A 131 12.76 9.57 1.47
N LEU A 132 13.08 8.34 1.07
CA LEU A 132 12.13 7.47 0.38
C LEU A 132 10.90 7.17 1.25
N HIS A 133 11.12 6.92 2.54
CA HIS A 133 10.04 6.69 3.49
C HIS A 133 9.15 7.92 3.64
N THR A 134 9.72 9.12 3.78
CA THR A 134 8.93 10.37 3.84
C THR A 134 8.09 10.56 2.56
N LEU A 135 8.71 10.41 1.39
CA LEU A 135 7.97 10.52 0.12
C LEU A 135 6.85 9.48 0.00
N ALA A 136 7.07 8.27 0.52
CA ALA A 136 6.05 7.23 0.57
C ALA A 136 4.90 7.62 1.50
N ALA A 137 5.19 8.05 2.72
CA ALA A 137 4.17 8.48 3.69
C ALA A 137 3.30 9.63 3.15
N ASP A 138 3.90 10.60 2.44
CA ASP A 138 3.19 11.71 1.80
C ASP A 138 2.25 11.27 0.67
N LEU A 139 2.51 10.12 0.03
CA LEU A 139 1.66 9.56 -1.01
C LEU A 139 0.46 8.81 -0.42
N GLY A 140 0.65 8.16 0.73
CA GLY A 140 -0.41 7.50 1.49
C GLY A 140 0.14 6.59 2.60
N ALA A 141 -0.66 6.38 3.66
CA ALA A 141 -0.23 5.66 4.86
C ALA A 141 0.21 4.20 4.60
N ASP A 142 -0.34 3.53 3.60
CA ASP A 142 0.05 2.17 3.23
C ASP A 142 1.34 2.10 2.37
N VAL A 143 1.77 3.21 1.73
CA VAL A 143 2.90 3.19 0.78
C VAL A 143 4.23 2.82 1.44
N PRO A 144 4.57 3.31 2.66
CA PRO A 144 5.80 2.91 3.35
C PRO A 144 5.95 1.41 3.52
N PHE A 145 4.86 0.68 3.78
CA PHE A 145 4.90 -0.78 3.92
C PHE A 145 5.48 -1.46 2.68
N PHE A 146 5.12 -0.99 1.48
CA PHE A 146 5.58 -1.58 0.22
C PHE A 146 7.04 -1.27 -0.13
N LEU A 147 7.71 -0.36 0.59
CA LEU A 147 9.17 -0.22 0.52
C LEU A 147 9.88 -1.35 1.28
N VAL A 148 9.22 -1.94 2.28
CA VAL A 148 9.74 -3.02 3.13
C VAL A 148 9.30 -4.39 2.59
N GLY A 149 8.00 -4.59 2.41
CA GLY A 149 7.39 -5.86 2.02
C GLY A 149 7.47 -6.93 3.13
N GLY A 150 7.18 -8.18 2.77
CA GLY A 150 7.24 -9.31 3.71
C GLY A 150 6.17 -9.22 4.79
N THR A 151 6.52 -9.62 6.01
CA THR A 151 5.74 -9.40 7.23
C THR A 151 6.24 -8.16 7.98
N ALA A 152 5.36 -7.25 8.37
CA ALA A 152 5.71 -6.09 9.18
C ALA A 152 4.61 -5.68 10.15
N VAL A 153 4.98 -5.02 11.24
CA VAL A 153 4.02 -4.31 12.11
C VAL A 153 3.98 -2.84 11.74
N GLY A 154 2.77 -2.29 11.64
CA GLY A 154 2.51 -0.88 11.43
C GLY A 154 1.90 -0.25 12.69
N PHE A 155 2.40 0.93 13.08
CA PHE A 155 1.86 1.78 14.14
C PHE A 155 1.41 3.15 13.58
N GLY A 156 0.90 4.04 14.43
CA GLY A 156 0.50 5.39 14.02
C GLY A 156 -0.76 5.35 13.16
N LEU A 157 -0.68 5.79 11.91
CA LEU A 157 -1.76 5.63 10.92
C LEU A 157 -1.62 4.32 10.11
N GLY A 158 -0.69 3.45 10.52
CA GLY A 158 -0.22 2.29 9.76
C GLY A 158 1.00 2.58 8.89
N ASP A 159 1.58 3.79 9.00
CA ASP A 159 2.69 4.31 8.20
C ASP A 159 4.06 4.20 8.90
N GLU A 160 4.09 3.95 10.20
CA GLU A 160 5.30 3.62 10.95
C GLU A 160 5.57 2.10 10.88
N ILE A 161 6.43 1.69 9.94
CA ILE A 161 6.64 0.29 9.59
C ILE A 161 7.90 -0.29 10.23
N TYR A 162 7.74 -1.41 10.93
CA TYR A 162 8.83 -2.19 11.49
C TYR A 162 8.78 -3.63 10.94
N PRO A 163 9.81 -4.08 10.20
CA PRO A 163 9.84 -5.42 9.65
C PRO A 163 9.82 -6.48 10.76
N LEU A 164 9.13 -7.58 10.50
CA LEU A 164 9.11 -8.77 11.34
C LEU A 164 9.80 -9.92 10.61
N ILE A 165 10.00 -11.04 11.31
CA ILE A 165 10.39 -12.29 10.66
C ILE A 165 9.24 -12.75 9.77
N ASP A 166 9.56 -13.05 8.51
CA ASP A 166 8.57 -13.54 7.55
C ASP A 166 7.89 -14.81 8.07
N LEU A 167 6.57 -14.86 7.87
CA LEU A 167 5.80 -16.06 8.13
C LEU A 167 6.25 -17.21 7.21
N PRO A 168 6.13 -18.48 7.65
CA PRO A 168 6.20 -19.61 6.75
C PRO A 168 5.25 -19.44 5.56
N LYS A 169 5.51 -20.12 4.44
CA LYS A 169 4.63 -20.03 3.28
C LYS A 169 3.26 -20.63 3.61
N TYR A 170 2.21 -19.86 3.36
CA TYR A 170 0.82 -20.29 3.49
C TYR A 170 0.02 -19.92 2.25
N TRP A 171 -0.97 -20.74 1.93
CA TRP A 171 -1.98 -20.41 0.93
C TRP A 171 -3.04 -19.51 1.55
N VAL A 172 -3.43 -18.47 0.82
CA VAL A 172 -4.54 -17.59 1.17
C VAL A 172 -5.54 -17.59 0.04
N VAL A 173 -6.82 -17.71 0.38
CA VAL A 173 -7.94 -17.54 -0.56
C VAL A 173 -8.51 -16.14 -0.34
N LEU A 174 -8.57 -15.34 -1.41
CA LEU A 174 -9.19 -14.01 -1.37
C LEU A 174 -10.62 -14.10 -1.88
N LEU A 175 -11.57 -13.70 -1.04
CA LEU A 175 -12.97 -13.50 -1.43
C LEU A 175 -13.20 -12.00 -1.56
N ILE A 176 -13.38 -11.53 -2.79
CA ILE A 176 -13.49 -10.11 -3.10
C ILE A 176 -14.93 -9.84 -3.57
N PRO A 177 -15.75 -9.13 -2.78
CA PRO A 177 -17.10 -8.81 -3.18
C PRO A 177 -17.10 -7.86 -4.39
N PRO A 178 -18.18 -7.79 -5.18
CA PRO A 178 -18.27 -6.93 -6.35
C PRO A 178 -18.44 -5.42 -6.00
N PHE A 179 -18.33 -5.06 -4.71
CA PHE A 179 -18.42 -3.70 -4.22
C PHE A 179 -17.19 -3.34 -3.38
N GLY A 180 -16.81 -2.07 -3.41
CA GLY A 180 -15.78 -1.49 -2.53
C GLY A 180 -16.42 -0.90 -1.27
N VAL A 181 -15.62 -0.79 -0.21
CA VAL A 181 -15.96 -0.01 0.98
C VAL A 181 -14.96 1.14 1.06
N SER A 182 -15.44 2.38 1.20
CA SER A 182 -14.53 3.50 1.40
C SER A 182 -13.93 3.41 2.79
N THR A 183 -12.62 3.67 2.91
CA THR A 183 -11.94 3.65 4.21
C THR A 183 -12.63 4.58 5.20
N GLY A 184 -13.06 5.78 4.75
CA GLY A 184 -13.79 6.73 5.59
C GLY A 184 -15.09 6.19 6.15
N ASP A 185 -15.90 5.52 5.32
CA ASP A 185 -17.18 4.93 5.76
C ASP A 185 -16.94 3.82 6.80
N ALA A 186 -15.95 2.95 6.58
CA ALA A 186 -15.62 1.89 7.52
C ALA A 186 -15.27 2.43 8.93
N TYR A 187 -14.47 3.50 9.01
CA TYR A 187 -14.14 4.14 10.28
C TYR A 187 -15.33 4.89 10.90
N ASN A 188 -16.19 5.51 10.09
CA ASN A 188 -17.41 6.18 10.58
C ASN A 188 -18.40 5.17 11.18
N TRP A 189 -18.56 4.02 10.54
CA TRP A 189 -19.35 2.90 11.06
C TRP A 189 -18.76 2.41 12.39
N TYR A 190 -17.43 2.27 12.48
CA TYR A 190 -16.77 1.84 13.71
C TYR A 190 -17.03 2.78 14.89
N ASP A 191 -16.89 4.09 14.66
CA ASP A 191 -17.19 5.11 15.66
C ASP A 191 -18.67 5.06 16.11
N SER A 192 -19.57 4.81 15.16
CA SER A 192 -21.01 4.69 15.42
C SER A 192 -21.34 3.46 16.26
N ALA A 193 -20.73 2.31 15.95
CA ALA A 193 -20.90 1.06 16.69
C ALA A 193 -20.34 1.16 18.12
N LYS A 194 -19.16 1.76 18.32
CA LYS A 194 -18.59 1.99 19.66
C LYS A 194 -19.45 2.88 20.55
N SER A 195 -20.06 3.91 19.96
CA SER A 195 -20.98 4.80 20.67
C SER A 195 -22.22 4.03 21.18
N GLN A 196 -22.62 2.97 20.46
CA GLN A 196 -23.71 2.08 20.85
C GLN A 196 -23.26 0.94 21.80
N SER A 197 -21.97 0.59 21.80
CA SER A 197 -21.42 -0.61 22.46
C SER A 197 -20.88 -0.41 23.89
N HIS A 198 -21.38 0.54 24.69
CA HIS A 198 -21.21 0.48 26.16
C HIS A 198 -21.80 -0.81 26.78
N ARG A 199 -22.35 -1.72 25.96
CA ARG A 199 -22.75 -3.08 26.29
C ARG A 199 -22.33 -4.04 25.16
N ARG A 200 -21.14 -4.68 25.24
CA ARG A 200 -20.84 -6.09 24.88
C ARG A 200 -19.38 -6.32 24.48
N SER A 201 -18.86 -7.47 24.89
CA SER A 201 -17.52 -8.01 24.63
C SER A 201 -17.37 -8.50 23.18
N HIS A 202 -16.25 -8.19 22.54
CA HIS A 202 -15.93 -8.59 21.16
C HIS A 202 -15.72 -10.10 21.06
N GLY A 203 -16.40 -10.74 20.10
CA GLY A 203 -16.24 -12.14 19.77
C GLY A 203 -14.88 -12.41 19.15
N VAL A 204 -14.30 -13.56 19.47
CA VAL A 204 -13.03 -14.04 18.93
C VAL A 204 -13.39 -15.08 17.89
N LEU A 205 -12.90 -14.95 16.66
CA LEU A 205 -12.92 -16.08 15.73
C LEU A 205 -11.78 -17.03 16.13
N PRO A 206 -12.08 -18.24 16.64
CA PRO A 206 -11.05 -19.25 16.79
C PRO A 206 -10.65 -19.67 15.38
N LEU A 207 -9.41 -19.36 15.00
CA LEU A 207 -8.75 -20.10 13.94
C LEU A 207 -8.70 -21.54 14.42
N GLY A 208 -9.52 -22.43 13.84
CA GLY A 208 -9.40 -23.86 14.07
C GLY A 208 -7.94 -24.28 13.87
N ASN A 209 -7.43 -25.18 14.72
CA ASN A 209 -6.04 -25.66 14.83
C ASN A 209 -5.18 -25.48 13.56
N SER A 210 -4.73 -24.27 13.30
CA SER A 210 -3.91 -23.91 12.15
C SER A 210 -2.63 -23.30 12.67
N ALA A 211 -1.51 -23.59 12.01
CA ALA A 211 -0.21 -23.08 12.42
C ALA A 211 -0.19 -21.54 12.53
N LEU A 212 -1.01 -20.84 11.73
CA LEU A 212 -1.19 -19.38 11.80
C LEU A 212 -1.82 -18.91 13.12
N ALA A 213 -2.74 -19.67 13.71
CA ALA A 213 -3.37 -19.34 14.99
C ALA A 213 -2.36 -19.24 16.15
N HIS A 214 -1.26 -20.00 16.06
CA HIS A 214 -0.18 -20.00 17.04
C HIS A 214 0.85 -18.88 16.80
N VAL A 215 0.85 -18.24 15.62
CA VAL A 215 1.86 -17.23 15.24
C VAL A 215 1.27 -15.82 15.22
N VAL A 216 0.04 -15.64 14.71
CA VAL A 216 -0.67 -14.35 14.70
C VAL A 216 -2.13 -14.57 15.05
N ARG A 217 -2.60 -13.88 16.10
CA ARG A 217 -4.03 -13.80 16.39
C ARG A 217 -4.68 -12.85 15.38
N ILE A 218 -5.42 -13.41 14.43
CA ILE A 218 -6.16 -12.62 13.44
C ILE A 218 -7.32 -11.93 14.16
N VAL A 219 -7.27 -10.60 14.17
CA VAL A 219 -8.29 -9.71 14.71
C VAL A 219 -8.40 -8.55 13.75
N ASN A 220 -9.61 -8.14 13.44
CA ASN A 220 -9.85 -6.95 12.64
C ASN A 220 -10.94 -6.12 13.32
N ASP A 221 -10.58 -4.99 13.92
CA ASP A 221 -11.56 -4.11 14.59
C ASP A 221 -12.57 -3.48 13.61
N LEU A 222 -12.34 -3.60 12.29
CA LEU A 222 -13.31 -3.27 11.24
C LEU A 222 -14.12 -4.49 10.77
N GLU A 223 -14.13 -5.60 11.52
CA GLU A 223 -15.04 -6.72 11.29
C GLU A 223 -16.38 -6.49 11.99
N ALA A 224 -17.45 -7.08 11.43
CA ALA A 224 -18.82 -6.89 11.92
C ALA A 224 -18.94 -7.13 13.46
N PRO A 225 -19.78 -6.36 14.16
CA PRO A 225 -20.76 -5.41 13.63
C PRO A 225 -20.17 -4.00 13.63
N VAL A 226 -19.56 -3.62 12.51
CA VAL A 226 -19.26 -2.23 12.19
C VAL A 226 -20.46 -1.68 11.46
#